data_AF-A0A8J4H8P2-F1
#
_entry.id   AF-A0A8J4H8P2-F1
#
_cell.length_a   1.000
_cell.length_b   1.000
_cell.length_c   1.000
_cell.angle_alpha   90.00
_cell.angle_beta   90.00
_cell.angle_gamma   90.00
#
_symmetry.space_group_name_H-M   'P 1'
#
loop_
_entity.id
_entity.type
_entity.pdbx_description
1 polymer ?
#
loop_
_entity_poly.entity_id
_entity_poly.type
_entity_poly.pdbx_seq_one_letter_code
_entity_poly.pdbx_strand_id
1 'polypeptide(L)' 'MILEMAVLQVKPGLTEDFERNFKIASGYINHELQRCVEDGNKYILLVRWETL' A
#
# COMPACT_ATOMS: atom_id res chain seq x y z
N MET A 1 14.69 -4.65 12.78
CA MET A 1 13.30 -4.30 12.44
C MET A 1 13.29 -2.90 11.85
N ILE A 2 12.98 -2.80 10.55
CA ILE A 2 12.97 -1.56 9.78
C ILE A 2 11.58 -1.38 9.20
N LEU A 3 11.04 -0.16 9.29
CA LEU A 3 9.77 0.19 8.67
C LEU A 3 10.06 1.04 7.43
N GLU A 4 9.68 0.53 6.28
CA GLU A 4 9.70 1.29 5.03
C GLU A 4 8.31 1.84 4.75
N MET A 5 8.26 3.10 4.28
CA MET A 5 7.02 3.80 3.95
C MET A 5 7.10 4.35 2.53
N ALA A 6 6.06 4.11 1.73
CA ALA A 6 5.89 4.69 0.41
C ALA A 6 4.52 5.35 0.26
N VAL A 7 4.48 6.52 -0.37
CA VAL A 7 3.23 7.19 -0.77
C VAL A 7 2.88 6.76 -2.19
N LEU A 8 1.66 6.26 -2.37
CA LEU A 8 1.17 5.80 -3.66
C LEU A 8 0.03 6.71 -4.12
N GLN A 9 0.12 7.16 -5.37
CA GLN A 9 -0.95 7.89 -6.05
C GLN A 9 -1.53 6.99 -7.14
N VAL A 10 -2.75 6.51 -6.91
CA VAL A 10 -3.48 5.70 -7.89
C VAL A 10 -4.13 6.61 -8.92
N LYS A 11 -4.17 6.18 -10.18
CA LYS A 11 -4.87 6.93 -11.21
C LYS A 11 -6.39 6.93 -10.89
N PRO A 12 -7.09 8.07 -11.08
CA PRO A 12 -8.53 8.13 -10.86
C PRO A 12 -9.27 7.03 -11.62
N GLY A 13 -10.24 6.39 -10.96
CA GLY A 13 -11.03 5.29 -11.54
C GLY A 13 -10.36 3.91 -11.51
N LEU A 14 -9.09 3.80 -11.08
CA LEU A 14 -8.40 2.50 -10.94
C LEU A 14 -8.26 2.05 -9.48
N THR A 15 -8.87 2.78 -8.55
CA THR A 15 -8.73 2.58 -7.11
C THR A 15 -9.24 1.21 -6.66
N GLU A 16 -10.40 0.78 -7.15
CA GLU A 16 -10.97 -0.53 -6.82
C GLU A 16 -10.14 -1.69 -7.38
N ASP A 17 -9.67 -1.57 -8.62
CA ASP A 17 -8.77 -2.56 -9.22
C ASP A 17 -7.43 -2.62 -8.48
N PHE A 18 -6.89 -1.48 -8.06
CA PHE A 18 -5.68 -1.40 -7.25
C PHE A 18 -5.88 -2.13 -5.92
N GLU A 19 -6.93 -1.82 -5.16
CA GLU A 19 -7.21 -2.46 -3.87
C GLU A 19 -7.43 -3.97 -4.01
N ARG A 20 -8.14 -4.41 -5.05
CA ARG A 20 -8.36 -5.83 -5.35
C ARG A 20 -7.06 -6.56 -5.63
N ASN A 21 -6.22 -6.01 -6.52
CA ASN A 21 -4.94 -6.62 -6.89
C ASN A 21 -3.95 -6.59 -5.73
N PHE A 22 -3.96 -5.53 -4.92
CA PHE A 22 -3.09 -5.39 -3.76
C PHE A 22 -3.34 -6.47 -2.71
N LYS A 23 -4.62 -6.86 -2.46
CA LYS A 23 -4.96 -7.98 -1.58
C LYS A 23 -4.44 -9.34 -2.06
N ILE A 24 -4.23 -9.50 -3.36
CA ILE A 24 -3.75 -10.77 -3.95
C ILE A 24 -2.21 -10.87 -3.86
N ALA A 25 -1.51 -9.74 -3.72
CA ALA A 25 -0.06 -9.71 -3.61
C ALA A 25 0.41 -10.31 -2.28
N SER A 26 0.74 -11.60 -2.30
CA SER A 26 1.28 -12.36 -1.17
C SER A 26 2.73 -12.74 -1.48
N GLY A 27 3.71 -12.09 -0.86
CA GLY A 27 5.12 -12.38 -1.12
C GLY A 27 6.14 -11.83 -0.11
N TYR A 28 5.70 -11.28 1.01
CA TYR A 28 6.59 -10.63 1.97
C TYR A 28 5.98 -10.63 3.39
N ILE A 29 6.85 -10.36 4.38
CA ILE A 29 6.67 -10.73 5.80
C ILE A 29 5.49 -9.98 6.46
N ASN A 30 5.30 -8.69 6.18
CA ASN A 30 4.15 -7.92 6.68
C ASN A 30 4.00 -6.59 5.90
N HIS A 31 2.81 -6.29 5.37
CA HIS A 31 2.44 -4.95 4.88
C HIS A 31 1.14 -4.46 5.47
N GLU A 32 1.01 -3.14 5.46
CA GLU A 32 -0.23 -2.44 5.70
C GLU A 32 -0.44 -1.41 4.58
N LEU A 33 -1.67 -1.29 4.09
CA LEU A 33 -2.07 -0.27 3.13
C LEU A 33 -3.16 0.59 3.76
N GLN A 34 -2.93 1.90 3.80
CA GLN A 34 -3.83 2.89 4.40
C GLN A 34 -4.29 3.86 3.33
N ARG A 35 -5.60 4.09 3.22
CA ARG A 35 -6.18 5.07 2.30
C ARG A 35 -6.19 6.46 2.94
N CYS A 36 -5.86 7.49 2.18
CA CYS A 36 -5.96 8.88 2.63
C CYS A 36 -7.43 9.27 2.79
N VAL A 37 -7.74 10.01 3.86
CA VAL A 37 -9.10 10.47 4.16
C VAL A 37 -9.53 11.64 3.28
N GLU A 38 -8.58 12.50 2.90
CA GLU A 38 -8.84 13.71 2.10
C GLU A 38 -8.84 13.44 0.59
N ASP A 39 -8.01 12.49 0.14
CA ASP A 39 -7.86 12.14 -1.27
C ASP A 39 -8.02 10.63 -1.47
N GLY A 40 -9.15 10.24 -2.04
CA GLY A 40 -9.49 8.82 -2.23
C GLY A 40 -8.58 8.07 -3.21
N ASN A 41 -7.63 8.72 -3.87
CA ASN A 41 -6.67 8.09 -4.77
C ASN A 41 -5.25 8.03 -4.15
N LYS A 42 -5.04 8.55 -2.94
CA LYS A 42 -3.78 8.50 -2.21
C LYS A 42 -3.78 7.38 -1.19
N TYR A 43 -2.65 6.69 -1.12
CA TYR A 43 -2.41 5.61 -0.17
C TYR A 43 -1.03 5.74 0.46
N ILE A 44 -0.90 5.20 1.67
CA ILE A 44 0.38 4.91 2.32
C ILE A 44 0.56 3.40 2.37
N LEU A 45 1.68 2.93 1.82
CA LEU A 45 2.16 1.57 1.97
C LEU A 45 3.19 1.52 3.09
N LEU A 46 3.01 0.61 4.02
CA LEU A 46 3.93 0.32 5.11
C LEU A 46 4.44 -1.11 4.94
N VAL A 47 5.76 -1.29 4.94
CA VAL A 47 6.40 -2.61 4.84
C VAL A 47 7.36 -2.79 6.01
N ARG A 48 7.23 -3.92 6.72
CA ARG A 48 8.10 -4.24 7.86
C ARG A 48 9.13 -5.27 7.44
N TRP A 49 10.40 -4.92 7.61
CA TRP A 49 11.55 -5.75 7.28
C TRP A 49 12.30 -6.19 8.54
N GLU A 50 12.79 -7.43 8.55
CA GLU A 50 13.71 -7.90 9.61
C GLU A 50 15.13 -7.38 9.37
N THR A 51 15.58 -7.43 8.12
CA THR A 51 16.89 -6.99 7.61
C THR A 51 16.72 -6.17 6.33
N LEU A 52 17.72 -5.35 5.97
CA LEU A 52 17.80 -4.69 4.64
C LEU A 52 18.30 -5.65 3.58
#